data_AF-A0A923UIG1-F1
#
_entry.id   AF-A0A923UIG1-F1
#
_cell.length_a   1.000
_cell.length_b   1.000
_cell.length_c   1.000
_cell.angle_alpha   90.00
_cell.angle_beta   90.00
_cell.angle_gamma   90.00
#
_symmetry.space_group_name_H-M   'P 1'
#
loop_
_entity.id
_entity.type
_entity.pdbx_description
1 polymer ?
#
loop_
_entity_poly.entity_id
_entity_poly.type
_entity_poly.pdbx_seq_one_letter_code
_entity_poly.pdbx_strand_id
1 'polypeptide(L)'
;MSLFSSLTACQKNAEDKQKLMISEVMAVHDEVMPKMDDIMSLKSSLDSAIKVSPDSAKAKELYVALDLADNQMMDWMEKYDSESVKGKSEEQINKYFVDQKTKITEVKVLTVKSIEEAKVFLG
;
A
#
# COMPACT_ATOMS: atom_id res chain seq x y z
N MET A 1 18.31 33.29 -38.04
CA MET A 1 18.78 33.13 -36.66
C MET A 1 18.25 31.78 -36.16
N SER A 2 19.11 30.77 -36.16
CA SER A 2 18.76 29.40 -35.75
C SER A 2 18.40 29.34 -34.28
N LEU A 3 17.28 28.69 -33.95
CA LEU A 3 17.11 27.97 -32.68
C LEU A 3 16.42 26.64 -32.99
N PHE A 4 17.21 25.64 -33.38
CA PHE A 4 16.81 24.23 -33.31
C PHE A 4 17.06 23.79 -31.86
N SER A 5 16.04 23.89 -31.01
CA SER A 5 16.08 23.36 -29.64
C SER A 5 16.08 21.83 -29.70
N SER A 6 17.25 21.23 -29.51
CA SER A 6 17.43 19.79 -29.31
C SER A 6 17.22 19.46 -27.82
N LEU A 7 16.01 19.05 -27.42
CA LEU A 7 15.70 18.61 -26.05
C LEU A 7 15.01 17.23 -25.97
N THR A 8 14.86 16.51 -27.08
CA THR A 8 13.99 15.32 -27.15
C THR A 8 14.56 14.05 -26.51
N ALA A 9 15.85 13.98 -26.16
CA ALA A 9 16.47 12.79 -25.58
C ALA A 9 16.42 12.76 -24.03
N CYS A 10 16.63 13.89 -23.35
CA CYS A 10 16.64 13.92 -21.88
C CYS A 10 15.23 13.76 -21.27
N GLN A 11 14.19 14.30 -21.92
CA GLN A 11 12.82 14.20 -21.41
C GLN A 11 12.29 12.75 -21.45
N LYS A 12 12.60 12.00 -22.51
CA LYS A 12 12.18 10.61 -22.67
C LYS A 12 12.72 9.69 -21.55
N ASN A 13 14.00 9.85 -21.20
CA ASN A 13 14.63 9.05 -20.14
C ASN A 13 14.03 9.33 -18.75
N ALA A 14 13.70 10.59 -18.47
CA ALA A 14 13.07 10.98 -17.20
C ALA A 14 11.63 10.43 -17.08
N GLU A 15 10.86 10.50 -18.15
CA GLU A 15 9.50 9.93 -18.20
C GLU A 15 9.50 8.42 -18.04
N ASP A 16 10.42 7.71 -18.71
CA ASP A 16 10.52 6.26 -18.61
C ASP A 16 10.95 5.82 -17.19
N LYS A 17 11.87 6.56 -16.55
CA LYS A 17 12.24 6.34 -15.14
C LYS A 17 11.07 6.54 -14.19
N GLN A 18 10.28 7.59 -14.39
CA GLN A 18 9.09 7.84 -13.55
C GLN A 18 8.05 6.73 -13.70
N LYS A 19 7.79 6.25 -14.92
CA LYS A 19 6.88 5.12 -15.16
C LYS A 19 7.32 3.85 -14.44
N LEU A 20 8.63 3.55 -14.44
CA LEU A 20 9.18 2.41 -13.69
C LEU A 20 8.91 2.56 -12.19
N MET A 21 9.14 3.74 -11.61
CA MET A 21 8.87 3.99 -10.18
C MET A 21 7.38 3.84 -9.84
N ILE A 22 6.48 4.35 -10.68
CA ILE A 22 5.04 4.15 -10.52
C ILE A 22 4.72 2.66 -10.53
N SER A 23 5.23 1.92 -11.52
CA SER A 23 5.01 0.48 -11.65
C SER A 23 5.51 -0.29 -10.43
N GLU A 24 6.64 0.08 -9.85
CA GLU A 24 7.17 -0.58 -8.64
C GLU A 24 6.29 -0.35 -7.41
N VAL A 25 5.74 0.85 -7.24
CA VAL A 25 4.80 1.15 -6.15
C VAL A 25 3.49 0.39 -6.36
N MET A 26 2.94 0.42 -7.57
CA MET A 26 1.68 -0.25 -7.90
C MET A 26 1.80 -1.78 -7.81
N ALA A 27 2.96 -2.36 -8.14
CA ALA A 27 3.17 -3.81 -8.02
C ALA A 27 2.97 -4.30 -6.58
N VAL A 28 3.39 -3.52 -5.58
CA VAL A 28 3.16 -3.86 -4.17
C VAL A 28 1.69 -3.67 -3.79
N HIS A 29 1.06 -2.58 -4.24
CA HIS A 29 -0.37 -2.36 -4.05
C HIS A 29 -1.19 -3.55 -4.59
N ASP A 30 -0.94 -3.94 -5.85
CA ASP A 30 -1.69 -5.00 -6.53
C ASP A 30 -1.46 -6.38 -5.91
N GLU A 31 -0.32 -6.60 -5.26
CA GLU A 31 -0.06 -7.83 -4.48
C GLU A 31 -0.90 -7.88 -3.19
N VAL A 32 -1.11 -6.73 -2.55
CA VAL A 32 -1.78 -6.63 -1.24
C VAL A 32 -3.28 -6.44 -1.38
N MET A 33 -3.75 -5.74 -2.41
CA MET A 33 -5.16 -5.38 -2.60
C MET A 33 -6.11 -6.60 -2.55
N PRO A 34 -5.81 -7.75 -3.19
CA PRO A 34 -6.66 -8.93 -3.09
C PRO A 34 -6.78 -9.50 -1.67
N LYS A 35 -5.84 -9.16 -0.76
CA LYS A 35 -5.86 -9.61 0.63
C LYS A 35 -6.84 -8.83 1.50
N MET A 36 -7.40 -7.72 1.02
CA MET A 36 -8.44 -7.00 1.76
C MET A 36 -9.71 -7.85 1.91
N ASP A 37 -10.02 -8.70 0.94
CA ASP A 37 -11.12 -9.68 1.04
C ASP A 37 -10.86 -10.71 2.15
N ASP A 38 -9.62 -11.22 2.24
CA ASP A 38 -9.18 -12.10 3.33
C ASP A 38 -9.36 -11.41 4.69
N ILE A 39 -8.95 -10.13 4.81
CA ILE A 39 -9.12 -9.32 6.02
C ILE A 39 -10.59 -9.27 6.44
N MET A 40 -11.49 -8.95 5.51
CA MET A 40 -12.92 -8.82 5.80
C MET A 40 -13.53 -10.14 6.28
N SER A 41 -13.17 -11.26 5.63
CA SER A 41 -13.61 -12.59 6.05
C SER A 41 -13.11 -12.95 7.45
N LEU A 42 -11.85 -12.68 7.75
CA LEU A 42 -11.24 -12.96 9.06
C LEU A 42 -11.82 -12.08 10.16
N LYS A 43 -12.05 -10.78 9.89
CA LYS A 43 -12.74 -9.86 10.81
C LYS A 43 -14.13 -10.39 11.17
N SER A 44 -14.90 -10.89 10.20
CA SER A 44 -16.22 -11.49 10.46
C SER A 44 -16.16 -12.75 11.33
N SER A 45 -15.13 -13.58 11.11
CA SER A 45 -14.91 -14.80 11.91
C SER A 45 -14.49 -14.48 13.35
N LEU A 46 -13.60 -13.49 13.54
CA LEU A 46 -13.19 -13.01 14.85
C LEU A 46 -14.35 -12.33 15.60
N ASP A 47 -15.17 -11.53 14.92
CA ASP A 47 -16.38 -10.94 15.50
C ASP A 47 -17.35 -12.01 16.02
N SER A 48 -17.52 -13.10 15.26
CA SER A 48 -18.32 -14.25 15.70
C SER A 48 -17.73 -14.91 16.95
N ALA A 49 -16.40 -15.10 17.01
CA ALA A 49 -15.72 -15.64 18.19
C ALA A 49 -15.87 -14.73 19.42
N ILE A 50 -15.78 -13.40 19.23
CA ILE A 50 -15.97 -12.41 20.29
C ILE A 50 -17.40 -12.45 20.82
N LYS A 51 -18.41 -12.63 19.96
CA LYS A 51 -19.82 -12.75 20.40
C LYS A 51 -20.07 -13.99 21.26
N VAL A 52 -19.39 -15.11 20.96
CA VAL A 52 -19.48 -16.34 21.77
C VAL A 52 -18.75 -16.20 23.10
N SER A 53 -17.58 -15.55 23.09
CA SER A 53 -16.77 -15.30 24.29
C SER A 53 -16.32 -13.84 24.34
N PRO A 54 -17.16 -12.93 24.88
CA PRO A 54 -16.89 -11.50 24.91
C PRO A 54 -15.59 -11.11 25.61
N ASP A 55 -15.07 -11.95 26.52
CA ASP A 55 -13.82 -11.70 27.24
C ASP A 55 -12.57 -12.20 26.49
N SER A 56 -12.69 -12.64 25.24
CA SER A 56 -11.56 -13.08 24.42
C SER A 56 -10.68 -11.90 24.00
N ALA A 57 -9.70 -11.56 24.85
CA ALA A 57 -8.73 -10.50 24.58
C ALA A 57 -7.96 -10.72 23.27
N LYS A 58 -7.56 -11.97 22.99
CA LYS A 58 -6.78 -12.28 21.78
C LYS A 58 -7.61 -12.09 20.50
N ALA A 59 -8.87 -12.50 20.47
CA ALA A 59 -9.72 -12.30 19.30
C ALA A 59 -9.93 -10.81 18.99
N LYS A 60 -10.11 -9.98 20.03
CA LYS A 60 -10.22 -8.52 19.90
C LYS A 60 -8.93 -7.88 19.37
N GLU A 61 -7.78 -8.31 19.91
CA GLU A 61 -6.46 -7.84 19.46
C GLU A 61 -6.24 -8.12 17.97
N LEU A 62 -6.53 -9.35 17.53
CA LEU A 62 -6.39 -9.76 16.13
C LEU A 62 -7.37 -9.01 15.21
N TYR A 63 -8.60 -8.76 15.68
CA TYR A 63 -9.57 -7.97 14.94
C TYR A 63 -9.04 -6.56 14.69
N VAL A 64 -8.50 -5.90 15.73
CA VAL A 64 -7.92 -4.56 15.63
C VAL A 64 -6.70 -4.55 14.70
N ALA A 65 -5.86 -5.59 14.73
CA ALA A 65 -4.70 -5.69 13.84
C ALA A 65 -5.08 -5.82 12.35
N LEU A 66 -6.16 -6.56 12.06
CA LEU A 66 -6.73 -6.67 10.72
C LEU A 66 -7.40 -5.35 10.28
N ASP A 67 -8.13 -4.71 11.18
CA ASP A 67 -8.78 -3.42 10.93
C ASP A 67 -7.76 -2.31 10.65
N LEU A 68 -6.64 -2.31 11.39
CA LEU A 68 -5.54 -1.37 11.14
C LEU A 68 -4.92 -1.59 9.75
N ALA A 69 -4.73 -2.84 9.32
CA ALA A 69 -4.18 -3.15 8.01
C ALA A 69 -5.10 -2.68 6.87
N ASP A 70 -6.41 -2.92 7.02
CA ASP A 70 -7.46 -2.43 6.11
C ASP A 70 -7.41 -0.91 5.98
N ASN A 71 -7.49 -0.22 7.12
CA ASN A 71 -7.48 1.23 7.19
C ASN A 71 -6.20 1.83 6.60
N GLN A 72 -5.03 1.23 6.84
CA GLN A 72 -3.79 1.73 6.26
C GLN A 72 -3.73 1.60 4.73
N MET A 73 -4.29 0.53 4.16
CA MET A 73 -4.40 0.40 2.71
C MET A 73 -5.34 1.49 2.15
N MET A 74 -6.50 1.69 2.76
CA MET A 74 -7.47 2.71 2.35
C MET A 74 -6.89 4.13 2.47
N ASP A 75 -6.26 4.45 3.60
CA ASP A 75 -5.58 5.72 3.84
C ASP A 75 -4.47 5.98 2.81
N TRP A 76 -3.73 4.94 2.44
CA TRP A 76 -2.68 5.06 1.44
C TRP A 76 -3.27 5.32 0.06
N MET A 77 -4.32 4.60 -0.33
CA MET A 77 -5.00 4.81 -1.62
C MET A 77 -5.62 6.20 -1.74
N GLU A 78 -6.17 6.74 -0.65
CA GLU A 78 -6.72 8.10 -0.63
C GLU A 78 -5.62 9.17 -0.83
N LYS A 79 -4.44 8.94 -0.27
CA LYS A 79 -3.33 9.92 -0.24
C LYS A 79 -2.35 9.77 -1.41
N TYR A 80 -2.36 8.62 -2.10
CA TYR A 80 -1.47 8.36 -3.22
C TYR A 80 -1.89 9.18 -4.44
N ASP A 81 -0.95 9.95 -5.00
CA ASP A 81 -1.16 10.74 -6.20
C ASP A 81 0.14 10.82 -7.01
N SER A 82 0.18 10.01 -8.08
CA SER A 82 1.30 9.98 -9.01
C SER A 82 1.52 11.29 -9.78
N GLU A 83 0.51 12.16 -9.85
CA GLU A 83 0.59 13.45 -10.54
C GLU A 83 1.06 14.58 -9.62
N SER A 84 1.06 14.38 -8.30
CA SER A 84 1.53 15.36 -7.30
C SER A 84 3.00 15.77 -7.47
N VAL A 85 3.76 15.06 -8.32
CA VAL A 85 5.17 15.34 -8.63
C VAL A 85 5.39 16.08 -9.95
N LYS A 86 4.32 16.43 -10.70
CA LYS A 86 4.43 17.23 -11.92
C LYS A 86 5.16 18.54 -11.64
N GLY A 87 6.17 18.85 -12.46
CA GLY A 87 6.98 20.07 -12.33
C GLY A 87 7.99 20.07 -11.19
N LYS A 88 8.14 18.95 -10.44
CA LYS A 88 9.17 18.81 -9.40
C LYS A 88 10.53 18.39 -9.99
N SER A 89 11.60 18.58 -9.22
CA SER A 89 12.94 18.10 -9.59
C SER A 89 13.02 16.58 -9.58
N GLU A 90 14.01 16.01 -10.27
CA GLU A 90 14.25 14.56 -10.28
C GLU A 90 14.47 14.01 -8.85
N GLU A 91 15.17 14.75 -8.00
CA GLU A 91 15.38 14.37 -6.59
C GLU A 91 14.05 14.30 -5.82
N GLN A 92 13.18 15.30 -6.00
CA GLN A 92 11.87 15.33 -5.36
C GLN A 92 10.94 14.23 -5.88
N ILE A 93 10.99 13.92 -7.19
CA ILE A 93 10.26 12.82 -7.81
C ILE A 93 10.72 11.48 -7.20
N ASN A 94 12.04 11.23 -7.20
CA ASN A 94 12.61 10.00 -6.66
C ASN A 94 12.26 9.84 -5.18
N LYS A 95 12.40 10.91 -4.39
CA LYS A 95 12.05 10.90 -2.97
C LYS A 95 10.60 10.52 -2.75
N TYR A 96 9.67 11.13 -3.49
CA TYR A 96 8.25 10.83 -3.37
C TYR A 96 7.97 9.34 -3.62
N PHE A 97 8.44 8.77 -4.72
CA PHE A 97 8.15 7.37 -5.04
C PHE A 97 8.86 6.38 -4.11
N VAL A 98 10.07 6.69 -3.63
CA VAL A 98 10.73 5.88 -2.58
C VAL A 98 9.91 5.90 -1.28
N ASP A 99 9.44 7.07 -0.87
CA ASP A 99 8.60 7.21 0.32
C ASP A 99 7.26 6.45 0.15
N GLN A 100 6.62 6.53 -1.03
CA GLN A 100 5.39 5.77 -1.30
C GLN A 100 5.61 4.26 -1.36
N LYS A 101 6.71 3.80 -1.96
CA LYS A 101 7.09 2.38 -2.00
C LYS A 101 7.32 1.82 -0.59
N THR A 102 7.97 2.60 0.26
CA THR A 102 8.18 2.26 1.68
C THR A 102 6.85 2.09 2.38
N LYS A 103 5.95 3.08 2.29
CA LYS A 103 4.63 3.04 2.93
C LYS A 103 3.81 1.82 2.50
N ILE A 104 3.67 1.56 1.19
CA ILE A 104 2.88 0.42 0.72
C ILE A 104 3.52 -0.93 1.09
N THR A 105 4.85 -0.97 1.24
CA THR A 105 5.56 -2.15 1.76
C THR A 105 5.30 -2.36 3.25
N GLU A 106 5.19 -1.31 4.05
CA GLU A 106 4.79 -1.40 5.45
C GLU A 106 3.34 -1.92 5.58
N VAL A 107 2.42 -1.41 4.74
CA VAL A 107 1.05 -1.95 4.66
C VAL A 107 1.08 -3.44 4.32
N LYS A 108 1.87 -3.84 3.32
CA LYS A 108 2.05 -5.27 2.96
C LYS A 108 2.46 -6.12 4.16
N VAL A 109 3.50 -5.71 4.88
CA VAL A 109 4.02 -6.46 6.03
C VAL A 109 2.95 -6.59 7.11
N LEU A 110 2.27 -5.50 7.44
CA LEU A 110 1.19 -5.50 8.42
C LEU A 110 0.03 -6.42 7.97
N THR A 111 -0.44 -6.30 6.73
CA THR A 111 -1.51 -7.13 6.18
C THR A 111 -1.18 -8.61 6.26
N VAL A 112 0.01 -9.01 5.77
CA VAL A 112 0.41 -10.42 5.75
C VAL A 112 0.50 -10.97 7.17
N LYS A 113 1.13 -10.23 8.09
CA LYS A 113 1.26 -10.64 9.48
C LYS A 113 -0.10 -10.78 10.16
N SER A 114 -0.97 -9.76 10.05
CA SER A 114 -2.30 -9.77 10.68
C SER A 114 -3.17 -10.93 10.16
N ILE A 115 -3.09 -11.23 8.86
CA ILE A 115 -3.80 -12.37 8.25
C ILE A 115 -3.27 -13.70 8.80
N GLU A 116 -1.94 -13.87 8.85
CA GLU A 116 -1.32 -15.10 9.34
C GLU A 116 -1.69 -15.37 10.79
N GLU A 117 -1.56 -14.37 11.67
CA GLU A 117 -1.90 -14.51 13.09
C GLU A 117 -3.38 -14.80 13.31
N ALA A 118 -4.27 -14.19 12.53
CA ALA A 118 -5.70 -14.46 12.60
C ALA A 118 -6.07 -15.87 12.10
N LYS A 119 -5.46 -16.32 11.00
CA LYS A 119 -5.65 -17.70 10.49
C LYS A 119 -5.18 -18.73 11.52
N VAL A 120 -3.99 -18.54 12.11
CA VAL A 120 -3.47 -19.43 13.16
C VAL A 120 -4.39 -19.49 14.38
N PHE A 121 -4.98 -18.36 14.78
CA PHE A 121 -5.91 -18.33 15.92
C PHE A 121 -7.24 -19.03 15.63
N LEU A 122 -7.77 -18.93 14.41
CA LEU A 122 -9.07 -19.47 14.03
C LEU A 122 -9.04 -20.97 13.69
N GLY A 123 -7.87 -21.52 13.35
CA GLY A 123 -7.68 -22.93 13.01
C GLY A 123 -7.71 -23.20 11.52
#